data_AF-A0A9X3SWQ7-F1
#
_entry.id   AF-A0A9X3SWQ7-F1
#
_cell.length_a   1.000
_cell.length_b   1.000
_cell.length_c   1.000
_cell.angle_alpha   90.00
_cell.angle_beta   90.00
_cell.angle_gamma   90.00
#
_symmetry.space_group_name_H-M   'P 1'
#
loop_
_entity.id
_entity.type
_entity.pdbx_description
1 polymer ?
#
loop_
_entity_poly.entity_id
_entity_poly.type
_entity_poly.pdbx_seq_one_letter_code
_entity_poly.pdbx_strand_id
1 'polypeptide(L)'
;MNKRATTARPELAVRGVALAVAAQVWPLLLFASLILAAALVWAAVSGDATQLPVAAWIFTAATAGLTASFALHECLHAAVLKRITTVTAVTLERTWGRISLVPHGSMTGWQAATVAASGPLGCVLAGALLALHETTRPLSWWYLGHAVFLLPFFGDGIALTKGLLAGPTRLDTPPMSQI
;
A
#
# COMPACT_ATOMS: atom_id res chain seq x y z
N MET A 1 4.79 -22.63 6.98
CA MET A 1 3.89 -21.71 6.24
C MET A 1 4.76 -20.84 5.33
N ASN A 2 4.64 -20.95 4.01
CA ASN A 2 5.66 -20.45 3.06
C ASN A 2 5.68 -18.92 2.96
N LYS A 3 6.68 -18.28 3.58
CA LYS A 3 7.10 -16.90 3.23
C LYS A 3 7.62 -16.95 1.78
N ARG A 4 6.98 -16.27 0.84
CA ARG A 4 7.56 -16.01 -0.48
C ARG A 4 8.29 -14.67 -0.43
N ALA A 5 9.61 -14.72 -0.33
CA ALA A 5 10.48 -13.57 -0.48
C ALA A 5 10.95 -13.49 -1.95
N THR A 6 10.80 -12.32 -2.57
CA THR A 6 11.42 -12.03 -3.86
C THR A 6 12.40 -10.87 -3.67
N THR A 7 13.68 -11.11 -3.95
CA THR A 7 14.72 -10.08 -3.86
C THR A 7 14.81 -9.37 -5.21
N ALA A 8 14.65 -8.05 -5.22
CA ALA A 8 14.73 -7.25 -6.43
C ALA A 8 15.67 -6.05 -6.24
N ARG A 9 16.25 -5.57 -7.36
CA ARG A 9 16.90 -4.25 -7.37
C ARG A 9 15.85 -3.17 -7.08
N PRO A 10 16.22 -2.06 -6.40
CA PRO A 10 15.27 -1.01 -6.01
C PRO A 10 14.44 -0.45 -7.18
N GLU A 11 14.98 -0.49 -8.40
CA GLU A 11 14.33 0.00 -9.61
C GLU A 11 13.16 -0.87 -10.08
N LEU A 12 13.22 -2.17 -9.82
CA LEU A 12 12.17 -3.12 -10.17
C LEU A 12 11.09 -3.22 -9.07
N ALA A 13 11.32 -2.56 -7.93
CA ALA A 13 10.49 -2.68 -6.75
C ALA A 13 9.09 -2.08 -6.93
N VAL A 14 8.93 -0.91 -7.57
CA VAL A 14 7.63 -0.22 -7.66
C VAL A 14 6.60 -1.05 -8.44
N ARG A 15 6.97 -1.55 -9.63
CA ARG A 15 6.10 -2.41 -10.43
C ARG A 15 5.82 -3.74 -9.72
N GLY A 16 6.85 -4.34 -9.10
CA GLY A 16 6.71 -5.57 -8.32
C GLY A 16 5.75 -5.41 -7.14
N VAL A 17 5.81 -4.28 -6.45
CA VAL A 17 4.93 -3.90 -5.34
C VAL A 17 3.49 -3.78 -5.81
N ALA A 18 3.22 -3.00 -6.86
CA ALA A 18 1.86 -2.82 -7.37
C ALA A 18 1.22 -4.17 -7.78
N LEU A 19 1.99 -5.03 -8.46
CA LEU A 19 1.53 -6.37 -8.84
C LEU A 19 1.32 -7.27 -7.62
N ALA A 20 2.17 -7.18 -6.60
CA ALA A 20 2.00 -7.96 -5.38
C ALA A 20 0.77 -7.54 -4.58
N VAL A 21 0.49 -6.23 -4.51
CA VAL A 21 -0.73 -5.69 -3.91
C VAL A 21 -1.95 -6.22 -4.65
N ALA A 22 -1.98 -6.10 -5.98
CA ALA A 22 -3.06 -6.66 -6.79
C ALA A 22 -3.22 -8.18 -6.57
N ALA A 23 -2.10 -8.92 -6.51
CA ALA A 23 -2.09 -10.35 -6.25
C ALA A 23 -2.46 -10.72 -4.80
N GLN A 24 -2.48 -9.78 -3.85
CA GLN A 24 -2.97 -9.98 -2.49
C GLN A 24 -4.48 -9.78 -2.40
N VAL A 25 -4.99 -8.77 -3.10
CA VAL A 25 -6.41 -8.40 -3.07
C VAL A 25 -7.22 -9.05 -4.21
N TRP A 26 -6.61 -9.93 -5.01
CA TRP A 26 -7.28 -10.58 -6.14
C TRP A 26 -8.61 -11.26 -5.82
N PRO A 27 -8.84 -11.93 -4.66
CA PRO A 27 -10.13 -12.56 -4.41
C PRO A 27 -11.24 -11.52 -4.23
N LEU A 28 -10.92 -10.40 -3.59
CA LEU A 28 -11.83 -9.25 -3.45
C LEU A 28 -12.13 -8.63 -4.82
N LEU A 29 -11.11 -8.43 -5.65
CA LEU A 29 -11.29 -7.86 -6.99
C LEU A 29 -12.14 -8.77 -7.88
N LEU A 30 -11.91 -10.10 -7.83
CA LEU A 30 -12.73 -11.07 -8.53
C LEU A 30 -14.18 -11.00 -8.04
N PHE A 31 -14.39 -11.02 -6.73
CA PHE A 31 -15.74 -10.96 -6.15
C PHE A 31 -16.48 -9.68 -6.55
N ALA A 32 -15.83 -8.51 -6.43
CA ALA A 32 -16.42 -7.24 -6.84
C ALA A 32 -16.72 -7.20 -8.35
N SER A 33 -15.86 -7.79 -9.18
CA SER A 33 -16.08 -7.91 -10.63
C SER A 33 -17.27 -8.80 -10.96
N LEU A 34 -17.45 -9.91 -10.22
CA LEU A 34 -18.59 -10.81 -10.40
C LEU A 34 -19.91 -10.14 -10.02
N ILE A 35 -19.93 -9.36 -8.93
CA ILE A 35 -21.12 -8.56 -8.55
C ILE A 35 -21.47 -7.57 -9.67
N LEU A 36 -20.49 -6.83 -10.18
CA LEU A 36 -20.70 -5.88 -11.27
C LEU A 36 -21.19 -6.56 -12.55
N ALA A 37 -20.59 -7.69 -12.92
CA ALA A 37 -21.01 -8.48 -14.08
C ALA A 37 -22.46 -8.98 -13.92
N ALA A 38 -22.83 -9.48 -12.74
CA ALA A 38 -24.19 -9.93 -12.47
C ALA A 38 -25.20 -8.78 -12.57
N ALA A 39 -24.89 -7.60 -12.04
CA ALA A 39 -25.75 -6.42 -12.16
C ALA A 39 -25.91 -5.95 -13.61
N LEU A 40 -24.84 -5.99 -14.41
CA LEU A 40 -24.89 -5.68 -15.85
C LEU A 40 -25.74 -6.68 -16.63
N VAL A 41 -25.57 -7.98 -16.37
CA VAL A 41 -26.38 -9.04 -16.99
C VAL A 41 -27.85 -8.88 -16.61
N TRP A 42 -28.14 -8.62 -15.33
CA TRP A 42 -29.50 -8.37 -14.88
C TRP A 42 -30.13 -7.20 -15.63
N ALA A 43 -29.47 -6.03 -15.66
CA ALA A 43 -29.97 -4.85 -16.33
C ALA A 43 -30.20 -5.08 -17.84
N ALA A 44 -29.34 -5.85 -18.49
CA ALA A 44 -29.48 -6.19 -19.91
C ALA A 44 -30.68 -7.12 -20.18
N VAL A 45 -30.97 -8.06 -19.29
CA VAL A 45 -32.06 -9.04 -19.45
C VAL A 45 -33.40 -8.49 -19.00
N SER A 46 -33.44 -7.73 -17.89
CA SER A 46 -34.68 -7.25 -17.28
C SER A 46 -35.06 -5.82 -17.68
N GLY A 47 -34.11 -5.03 -18.18
CA GLY A 47 -34.26 -3.59 -18.37
C GLY A 47 -34.16 -2.77 -17.07
N ASP A 48 -33.99 -3.42 -15.91
CA ASP A 48 -33.89 -2.77 -14.60
C ASP A 48 -32.42 -2.52 -14.21
N ALA A 49 -32.02 -1.24 -14.23
CA ALA A 49 -30.67 -0.80 -13.89
C ALA A 49 -30.48 -0.41 -12.41
N THR A 50 -31.48 -0.63 -11.54
CA THR A 50 -31.46 -0.14 -10.15
C THR A 50 -30.23 -0.61 -9.35
N GLN A 51 -29.74 -1.82 -9.62
CA GLN A 51 -28.59 -2.39 -8.90
C GLN A 51 -27.23 -1.91 -9.41
N LEU A 52 -27.17 -1.33 -10.62
CA LEU A 52 -25.92 -1.00 -11.28
C LEU A 52 -25.10 0.06 -10.53
N PRO A 53 -25.67 1.16 -9.99
CA PRO A 53 -24.91 2.14 -9.23
C PRO A 53 -24.23 1.55 -7.99
N VAL A 54 -24.94 0.68 -7.26
CA VAL A 54 -24.39 0.03 -6.05
C VAL A 54 -23.25 -0.92 -6.42
N ALA A 55 -23.46 -1.76 -7.44
CA ALA A 55 -22.43 -2.68 -7.91
C ALA A 55 -21.18 -1.95 -8.46
N ALA A 56 -21.38 -0.88 -9.23
CA ALA A 56 -20.30 -0.03 -9.71
C ALA A 56 -19.55 0.65 -8.55
N TRP A 57 -20.27 1.08 -7.52
CA TRP A 57 -19.64 1.66 -6.33
C TRP A 57 -18.81 0.65 -5.55
N ILE A 58 -19.30 -0.57 -5.32
CA ILE A 58 -18.54 -1.66 -4.68
C ILE A 58 -17.25 -1.92 -5.46
N PHE A 59 -17.34 -2.06 -6.78
CA PHE A 59 -16.18 -2.26 -7.64
C PHE A 59 -15.18 -1.09 -7.56
N THR A 60 -15.67 0.15 -7.60
CA THR A 60 -14.84 1.36 -7.50
C THR A 60 -14.17 1.46 -6.12
N ALA A 61 -14.89 1.18 -5.04
CA ALA A 61 -14.35 1.19 -3.69
C ALA A 61 -13.27 0.11 -3.50
N ALA A 62 -13.46 -1.10 -4.04
CA ALA A 62 -12.47 -2.16 -3.99
C ALA A 62 -11.20 -1.84 -4.80
N THR A 63 -11.36 -1.24 -5.98
CA THR A 63 -10.25 -0.92 -6.90
C THR A 63 -9.59 0.42 -6.55
N ALA A 64 -10.26 1.53 -6.85
CA ALA A 64 -9.73 2.89 -6.71
C ALA A 64 -9.63 3.38 -5.26
N GLY A 65 -10.42 2.78 -4.35
CA GLY A 65 -10.32 3.02 -2.91
C GLY A 65 -9.23 2.15 -2.28
N LEU A 66 -9.61 0.93 -1.90
CA LEU A 66 -8.77 0.03 -1.11
C LEU A 66 -7.48 -0.36 -1.85
N THR A 67 -7.59 -0.96 -3.04
CA THR A 67 -6.40 -1.50 -3.74
C THR A 67 -5.41 -0.40 -4.11
N ALA A 68 -5.90 0.70 -4.68
CA ALA A 68 -5.05 1.81 -5.11
C ALA A 68 -4.39 2.54 -3.94
N SER A 69 -5.08 2.73 -2.80
CA SER A 69 -4.47 3.35 -1.61
C SER A 69 -3.34 2.49 -1.02
N PHE A 70 -3.54 1.19 -0.87
CA PHE A 70 -2.47 0.27 -0.43
C PHE A 70 -1.31 0.19 -1.44
N ALA A 71 -1.61 0.18 -2.74
CA ALA A 71 -0.57 0.19 -3.77
C ALA A 71 0.25 1.48 -3.72
N LEU A 72 -0.39 2.64 -3.57
CA LEU A 72 0.28 3.92 -3.42
C LEU A 72 1.17 3.94 -2.18
N HIS A 73 0.65 3.47 -1.05
CA HIS A 73 1.38 3.39 0.23
C HIS A 73 2.72 2.66 0.07
N GLU A 74 2.70 1.41 -0.41
CA GLU A 74 3.91 0.61 -0.58
C GLU A 74 4.82 1.14 -1.70
N CYS A 75 4.24 1.70 -2.78
CA CYS A 75 5.03 2.30 -3.86
C CYS A 75 5.83 3.51 -3.39
N LEU A 76 5.30 4.31 -2.47
CA LEU A 76 6.00 5.47 -1.91
C LEU A 76 7.18 5.04 -1.03
N HIS A 77 6.98 4.02 -0.18
CA HIS A 77 8.09 3.38 0.56
C HIS A 77 9.20 2.93 -0.39
N ALA A 78 8.85 2.20 -1.46
CA ALA A 78 9.79 1.75 -2.47
C ALA A 78 10.50 2.92 -3.19
N ALA A 79 9.75 3.98 -3.53
CA ALA A 79 10.28 5.14 -4.24
C ALA A 79 11.29 5.92 -3.39
N VAL A 80 11.05 6.05 -2.07
CA VAL A 80 12.01 6.67 -1.14
C VAL A 80 13.22 5.76 -0.94
N LEU A 81 13.01 4.45 -0.74
CA LEU A 81 14.10 3.48 -0.61
C LEU A 81 15.04 3.48 -1.82
N LYS A 82 14.50 3.62 -3.03
CA LYS A 82 15.31 3.72 -4.26
C LYS A 82 16.30 4.90 -4.23
N ARG A 83 16.01 5.97 -3.48
CA ARG A 83 16.87 7.15 -3.37
C ARG A 83 18.00 6.99 -2.35
N ILE A 84 17.98 5.92 -1.55
CA ILE A 84 18.99 5.67 -0.51
C ILE A 84 20.05 4.71 -1.06
N THR A 85 21.20 5.24 -1.44
CA THR A 85 22.28 4.48 -2.10
C THR A 85 22.92 3.39 -1.23
N THR A 86 22.79 3.51 0.09
CA THR A 86 23.28 2.52 1.06
C THR A 86 22.34 1.32 1.22
N VAL A 87 21.15 1.36 0.61
CA VAL A 87 20.24 0.22 0.47
C VAL A 87 20.61 -0.53 -0.80
N THR A 88 21.11 -1.76 -0.65
CA THR A 88 21.66 -2.57 -1.75
C THR A 88 20.62 -3.47 -2.40
N ALA A 89 19.60 -3.87 -1.64
CA ALA A 89 18.49 -4.67 -2.15
C ALA A 89 17.21 -4.38 -1.35
N VAL A 90 16.06 -4.70 -1.95
CA VAL A 90 14.78 -4.67 -1.24
C VAL A 90 14.11 -6.01 -1.44
N THR A 91 13.67 -6.62 -0.34
CA THR A 91 12.86 -7.83 -0.37
C THR A 91 11.42 -7.46 -0.13
N LEU A 92 10.55 -7.97 -0.99
CA LEU A 92 9.12 -7.89 -0.77
C LEU A 92 8.68 -9.10 0.03
N GLU A 93 8.22 -8.87 1.25
CA GLU A 93 7.60 -9.87 2.09
C GLU A 93 6.09 -9.79 1.98
N ARG A 94 5.46 -10.96 1.78
CA ARG A 94 4.02 -11.08 1.69
C ARG A 94 3.52 -12.11 2.71
N THR A 95 2.64 -11.67 3.58
CA THR A 95 1.90 -12.50 4.54
C THR A 95 0.40 -12.46 4.21
N TRP A 96 -0.41 -13.23 4.93
CA TRP A 96 -1.87 -13.23 4.76
C TRP A 96 -2.53 -11.86 4.98
N GLY A 97 -1.94 -11.01 5.84
CA GLY A 97 -2.53 -9.72 6.21
C GLY A 97 -1.73 -8.49 5.76
N ARG A 98 -0.52 -8.67 5.23
CA ARG A 98 0.40 -7.54 4.98
C ARG A 98 1.39 -7.82 3.87
N ILE A 99 1.61 -6.80 3.06
CA ILE A 99 2.78 -6.67 2.21
C ILE A 99 3.75 -5.74 2.93
N SER A 100 5.04 -6.02 2.89
CA SER A 100 6.05 -5.17 3.48
C SER A 100 7.30 -5.17 2.63
N LEU A 101 7.92 -4.00 2.52
CA LEU A 101 9.26 -3.87 1.99
C LEU A 101 10.28 -4.00 3.12
N VAL A 102 11.25 -4.89 2.93
CA VAL A 102 12.38 -5.07 3.84
C VAL A 102 13.64 -4.60 3.11
N PRO A 103 14.18 -3.42 3.44
CA PRO A 103 15.44 -2.97 2.85
C PRO A 103 16.61 -3.76 3.40
N HIS A 104 17.60 -4.01 2.55
CA HIS A 104 18.89 -4.62 2.89
C HIS A 104 20.01 -3.61 2.69
N GLY A 105 20.96 -3.57 3.62
CA GLY A 105 22.06 -2.61 3.64
C GLY A 105 22.04 -1.75 4.91
N SER A 106 22.31 -0.46 4.78
CA SER A 106 22.30 0.46 5.92
C SER A 106 21.49 1.71 5.63
N MET A 107 20.89 2.27 6.66
CA MET A 107 20.20 3.56 6.61
C MET A 107 20.50 4.33 7.89
N THR A 108 20.50 5.66 7.86
CA THR A 108 20.44 6.44 9.10
C THR A 108 19.05 6.35 9.73
N GLY A 109 18.94 6.64 11.03
CA GLY A 109 17.65 6.79 11.69
C GLY A 109 16.71 7.78 10.96
N TRP A 110 17.23 8.92 10.51
CA TRP A 110 16.46 9.89 9.71
C TRP A 110 15.98 9.32 8.38
N GLN A 111 16.80 8.53 7.69
CA GLN A 111 16.39 7.86 6.46
C GLN A 111 15.30 6.82 6.73
N ALA A 112 15.44 6.02 7.80
CA ALA A 112 14.41 5.07 8.21
C ALA A 112 13.09 5.75 8.57
N ALA A 113 13.13 6.86 9.31
CA ALA A 113 11.97 7.68 9.63
C ALA A 113 11.30 8.26 8.37
N THR A 114 12.10 8.76 7.42
CA THR A 114 11.60 9.31 6.16
C THR A 114 10.90 8.24 5.32
N VAL A 115 11.50 7.04 5.21
CA VAL A 115 10.86 5.90 4.54
C VAL A 115 9.55 5.58 5.24
N ALA A 116 9.56 5.31 6.55
CA ALA A 116 8.37 4.93 7.32
C ALA A 116 7.23 5.95 7.23
N ALA A 117 7.52 7.25 7.15
CA ALA A 117 6.50 8.29 6.98
C ALA A 117 5.98 8.41 5.54
N SER A 118 6.75 8.00 4.54
CA SER A 118 6.46 8.28 3.12
C SER A 118 5.17 7.63 2.62
N GLY A 119 4.93 6.36 2.93
CA GLY A 119 3.70 5.65 2.60
C GLY A 119 2.45 6.31 3.18
N PRO A 120 2.33 6.44 4.52
CA PRO A 120 1.17 7.07 5.15
C PRO A 120 0.96 8.53 4.72
N LEU A 121 2.01 9.36 4.74
CA LEU A 121 1.86 10.79 4.43
C LEU A 121 1.49 11.04 2.98
N GLY A 122 2.06 10.29 2.03
CA GLY A 122 1.67 10.42 0.63
C GLY A 122 0.24 9.93 0.37
N CYS A 123 -0.23 8.91 1.09
CA CYS A 123 -1.65 8.53 1.07
C CYS A 123 -2.54 9.64 1.63
N VAL A 124 -2.21 10.22 2.79
CA VAL A 124 -2.97 11.33 3.38
C VAL A 124 -3.05 12.51 2.41
N LEU A 125 -1.94 12.87 1.76
CA LEU A 125 -1.92 13.93 0.75
C LEU A 125 -2.83 13.60 -0.44
N ALA A 126 -2.76 12.38 -0.99
CA ALA A 126 -3.64 11.96 -2.07
C ALA A 126 -5.12 11.97 -1.65
N GLY A 127 -5.43 11.51 -0.43
CA GLY A 127 -6.77 11.57 0.14
C GLY A 127 -7.30 12.99 0.29
N ALA A 128 -6.48 13.92 0.76
CA ALA A 128 -6.84 15.33 0.86
C ALA A 128 -7.15 15.93 -0.52
N LEU A 129 -6.38 15.59 -1.56
CA LEU A 129 -6.66 16.00 -2.94
C LEU A 129 -7.98 15.40 -3.46
N LEU A 130 -8.24 14.11 -3.21
CA LEU A 130 -9.49 13.46 -3.60
C LEU A 130 -10.72 14.05 -2.90
N ALA A 131 -10.56 14.59 -1.69
CA ALA A 131 -11.65 15.20 -0.93
C ALA A 131 -12.17 16.51 -1.54
N LEU A 132 -11.37 17.16 -2.41
CA LEU A 132 -11.70 18.43 -3.06
C LEU A 132 -12.83 18.31 -4.10
N HIS A 133 -13.03 17.13 -4.69
CA HIS A 133 -14.08 16.90 -5.70
C HIS A 133 -15.17 15.97 -5.16
N GLU A 134 -16.44 16.35 -5.34
CA GLU A 134 -17.59 15.57 -4.81
C GLU A 134 -17.63 14.13 -5.32
N THR A 135 -17.24 13.91 -6.58
CA THR A 135 -17.25 12.59 -7.22
C THR A 135 -16.18 11.64 -6.65
N THR A 136 -15.07 12.17 -6.16
CA THR A 136 -13.97 11.38 -5.57
C THR A 136 -13.93 11.45 -4.05
N ARG A 137 -14.68 12.37 -3.43
CA ARG A 137 -14.70 12.57 -1.99
C ARG A 137 -14.96 11.28 -1.19
N PRO A 138 -15.89 10.39 -1.58
CA PRO A 138 -16.09 9.17 -0.80
C PRO A 138 -14.88 8.22 -0.86
N LEU A 139 -14.03 8.31 -1.89
CA LEU A 139 -12.79 7.54 -1.98
C LEU A 139 -11.69 8.07 -1.04
N SER A 140 -11.73 9.35 -0.68
CA SER A 140 -10.70 9.99 0.15
C SER A 140 -10.48 9.27 1.48
N TRP A 141 -11.53 8.70 2.07
CA TRP A 141 -11.45 8.02 3.37
C TRP A 141 -10.52 6.79 3.36
N TRP A 142 -10.45 6.06 2.25
CA TRP A 142 -9.51 4.94 2.10
C TRP A 142 -8.05 5.40 2.23
N TYR A 143 -7.76 6.60 1.72
CA TYR A 143 -6.43 7.18 1.71
C TYR A 143 -6.12 7.87 3.05
N LEU A 144 -7.05 8.69 3.56
CA LEU A 144 -6.89 9.41 4.83
C LEU A 144 -6.74 8.45 6.02
N GLY A 145 -7.40 7.28 5.99
CA GLY A 145 -7.29 6.26 7.03
C GLY A 145 -5.85 5.78 7.27
N HIS A 146 -4.95 5.91 6.28
CA HIS A 146 -3.53 5.55 6.44
C HIS A 146 -2.81 6.42 7.47
N ALA A 147 -3.35 7.58 7.87
CA ALA A 147 -2.82 8.39 8.97
C ALA A 147 -2.68 7.57 10.26
N VAL A 148 -3.55 6.58 10.49
CA VAL A 148 -3.51 5.68 11.64
C VAL A 148 -2.18 4.91 11.70
N PHE A 149 -1.57 4.59 10.56
CA PHE A 149 -0.29 3.86 10.51
C PHE A 149 0.91 4.68 11.01
N LEU A 150 0.76 5.99 11.19
CA LEU A 150 1.80 6.82 11.82
C LEU A 150 1.81 6.71 13.36
N LEU A 151 0.76 6.13 13.96
CA LEU A 151 0.71 5.91 15.41
C LEU A 151 1.76 4.86 15.82
N PRO A 152 2.39 4.99 17.00
CA PRO A 152 3.53 4.17 17.44
C PRO A 152 3.18 2.70 17.75
N PHE A 153 1.95 2.28 17.48
CA PHE A 153 1.48 0.90 17.63
C PHE A 153 1.53 0.12 16.31
N PHE A 154 1.59 0.81 15.17
CA PHE A 154 1.65 0.21 13.83
C PHE A 154 3.10 0.14 13.32
N GLY A 155 3.34 -0.76 12.35
CA GLY A 155 4.69 -1.01 11.83
C GLY A 155 5.42 0.27 11.39
N ASP A 156 4.75 1.11 10.60
CA ASP A 156 5.31 2.39 10.12
C ASP A 156 5.53 3.37 11.27
N GLY A 157 4.58 3.56 12.19
CA GLY A 157 4.75 4.44 13.34
C GLY A 157 5.84 3.99 14.31
N ILE A 158 6.03 2.67 14.49
CA ILE A 158 7.15 2.10 15.26
C ILE A 158 8.48 2.43 14.55
N ALA A 159 8.57 2.17 13.25
CA ALA A 159 9.77 2.45 12.46
C ALA A 159 10.10 3.94 12.42
N LEU A 160 9.07 4.79 12.29
CA LEU A 160 9.17 6.24 12.38
C LEU A 160 9.75 6.65 13.73
N THR A 161 9.12 6.23 14.83
CA THR A 161 9.55 6.60 16.19
C THR A 161 10.98 6.15 16.47
N LYS A 162 11.33 4.90 16.14
CA LYS A 162 12.70 4.38 16.30
C LYS A 162 13.71 5.14 15.43
N GLY A 163 13.34 5.46 14.19
CA GLY A 163 14.18 6.24 13.28
C GLY A 163 14.45 7.66 13.80
N LEU A 164 13.41 8.35 14.28
CA LEU A 164 13.54 9.68 14.89
C LEU A 164 14.43 9.65 16.13
N LEU A 165 14.30 8.63 16.99
CA LEU A 165 15.12 8.47 18.19
C LEU A 165 16.59 8.15 17.86
N ALA A 166 16.84 7.36 16.82
CA ALA A 166 18.20 7.03 16.39
C ALA A 166 18.91 8.21 15.68
N GLY A 167 18.14 9.12 15.08
CA GLY A 167 18.65 10.34 14.46
C GLY A 167 19.66 10.07 13.33
N PRO A 168 20.85 10.69 13.35
CA PRO A 168 21.87 10.50 12.31
C PRO A 168 22.60 9.16 12.40
N THR A 169 22.40 8.39 13.47
CA THR A 169 23.07 7.10 13.69
C THR A 169 22.76 6.13 12.55
N ARG A 170 23.80 5.46 12.03
CA ARG A 170 23.64 4.42 11.02
C ARG A 170 23.08 3.16 11.68
N LEU A 171 21.98 2.68 11.12
CA LEU A 171 21.32 1.44 11.46
C LEU A 171 21.68 0.42 10.39
N ASP A 172 22.33 -0.66 10.79
CA ASP A 172 22.47 -1.83 9.94
C ASP A 172 21.12 -2.56 9.92
N THR A 173 20.61 -2.85 8.73
CA THR A 173 19.42 -3.71 8.62
C THR A 173 19.87 -5.14 8.95
N PRO A 174 19.26 -5.81 9.95
CA PRO A 174 19.78 -7.09 10.42
C PRO A 174 19.68 -8.16 9.31
N PRO A 175 20.70 -9.04 9.16
CA PRO A 175 20.58 -10.24 8.33
C PRO A 175 19.53 -11.19 8.93
N MET A 176 18.84 -11.94 8.06
CA MET A 176 17.61 -12.74 8.27
C MET A 176 17.60 -13.78 9.42
N SER A 177 18.55 -13.82 10.35
CA SER A 177 18.60 -14.85 11.38
C SER A 177 17.80 -14.57 12.66
N GLN A 178 17.12 -13.43 12.84
CA GLN A 178 16.45 -13.11 14.12
C GLN A 178 15.11 -12.33 14.04
N ILE A 179 14.20 -12.70 13.12
CA ILE A 179 12.75 -12.38 13.26
C ILE A 179 11.87 -13.55 12.77
#